data_AF-A0A0Q6JRI8-F1
#
_entry.id   AF-A0A0Q6JRI8-F1
#
_cell.length_a   1.000
_cell.length_b   1.000
_cell.length_c   1.000
_cell.angle_alpha   90.00
_cell.angle_beta   90.00
_cell.angle_gamma   90.00
#
_symmetry.space_group_name_H-M   'P 1'
#
loop_
_entity.id
_entity.type
_entity.pdbx_description
1 polymer ?
#
loop_
_entity_poly.entity_id
_entity_poly.type
_entity_poly.pdbx_seq_one_letter_code
_entity_poly.pdbx_strand_id
1 'polypeptide(L)'
;MAGKQHLPANLTSDQVVALQDALLANADRLLQAAIALLDRGDVSLARSLAILGVEESGKAIALHERRVQIVHSAEGEPFVDQRLRDLWGLHKLKLELVHDFLVREDYWFGAEPSDPERNAEVLGTIEDWKRNQNQLKQRGFYVDVSPYGDPISPQEAADAGAVRAVVGHVHQIGWQLRLGEHIEGKRQRDQQEDVYPASEDEIEQTRRLMRDVDPSIVEQVVESMSVGAKGVDLRNASYAFVLPANPFDNVGRPGYEAQDRELWALAQDIEESSDADDANDEASQHENLSSPETK
;
A
#
# COMPACT_ATOMS: atom_id res chain seq x y z
N MET A 1 -12.44 5.72 31.06
CA MET A 1 -11.48 4.63 30.83
C MET A 1 -11.77 4.02 29.47
N ALA A 2 -11.00 4.37 28.44
CA ALA A 2 -11.11 3.69 27.14
C ALA A 2 -10.64 2.24 27.34
N GLY A 3 -11.48 1.26 26.99
CA GLY A 3 -11.08 -0.14 27.03
C GLY A 3 -9.80 -0.33 26.23
N LYS A 4 -8.83 -1.10 26.77
CA LYS A 4 -7.66 -1.51 25.99
C LYS A 4 -8.16 -2.08 24.66
N GLN A 5 -7.64 -1.56 23.53
CA GLN A 5 -7.89 -2.16 22.22
C GLN A 5 -7.48 -3.64 22.32
N HIS A 6 -8.46 -4.54 22.28
CA HIS A 6 -8.23 -5.96 22.48
C HIS A 6 -8.16 -6.65 21.12
N LEU A 7 -6.98 -7.15 20.78
CA LEU A 7 -6.82 -8.13 19.71
C LEU A 7 -7.05 -9.53 20.30
N PRO A 8 -7.99 -10.34 19.77
CA PRO A 8 -8.20 -11.71 20.23
C PRO A 8 -6.92 -12.53 20.14
N ALA A 9 -6.74 -13.49 21.06
CA ALA A 9 -5.53 -14.32 21.07
C ALA A 9 -5.41 -15.23 19.84
N ASN A 10 -6.55 -15.59 19.23
CA ASN A 10 -6.63 -16.44 18.05
C ASN A 10 -7.53 -15.75 17.01
N LEU A 11 -7.07 -15.72 15.77
CA LEU A 11 -7.85 -15.29 14.60
C LEU A 11 -7.73 -16.40 13.55
N THR A 12 -8.83 -16.77 12.91
CA THR A 12 -8.79 -17.63 11.72
C THR A 12 -8.28 -16.84 10.51
N SER A 13 -7.89 -17.51 9.43
CA SER A 13 -7.48 -16.87 8.17
C SER A 13 -8.53 -15.89 7.65
N ASP A 14 -9.80 -16.30 7.62
CA ASP A 14 -10.91 -15.45 7.17
C ASP A 14 -11.09 -14.22 8.06
N GLN A 15 -10.90 -14.36 9.37
CA GLN A 15 -10.96 -13.25 10.31
C GLN A 15 -9.79 -12.28 10.13
N VAL A 16 -8.60 -12.79 9.80
CA VAL A 16 -7.42 -11.96 9.50
C VAL A 16 -7.69 -11.13 8.24
N VAL A 17 -8.20 -11.74 7.16
CA VAL A 17 -8.53 -11.04 5.92
C VAL A 17 -9.61 -9.99 6.16
N ALA A 18 -10.72 -10.36 6.81
CA ALA A 18 -11.79 -9.42 7.13
C ALA A 18 -11.32 -8.26 8.02
N LEU A 19 -10.41 -8.52 8.97
CA LEU A 19 -9.82 -7.49 9.81
C LEU A 19 -8.91 -6.56 8.99
N GLN A 20 -8.06 -7.10 8.13
CA GLN A 20 -7.20 -6.31 7.24
C GLN A 20 -8.03 -5.40 6.33
N ASP A 21 -9.09 -5.93 5.71
CA ASP A 21 -10.01 -5.17 4.86
C ASP A 21 -10.71 -4.05 5.63
N ALA A 22 -11.19 -4.34 6.84
CA ALA A 22 -11.84 -3.35 7.69
C ALA A 22 -10.87 -2.24 8.15
N LEU A 23 -9.61 -2.57 8.41
CA LEU A 23 -8.57 -1.59 8.75
C LEU A 23 -8.27 -0.67 7.57
N LEU A 24 -8.13 -1.22 6.36
CA LEU A 24 -7.87 -0.46 5.14
C LEU A 24 -9.03 0.47 4.81
N ALA A 25 -10.27 -0.04 4.83
CA ALA A 25 -11.47 0.78 4.60
C ALA A 25 -11.60 1.91 5.64
N ASN A 26 -11.26 1.61 6.89
CA ASN A 26 -11.32 2.61 7.95
C ASN A 26 -10.20 3.66 7.79
N ALA A 27 -8.99 3.25 7.40
CA ALA A 27 -7.89 4.15 7.10
C ALA A 27 -8.26 5.12 5.97
N ASP A 28 -8.74 4.60 4.82
CA ASP A 28 -9.19 5.42 3.69
C ASP A 28 -10.24 6.45 4.13
N ARG A 29 -11.31 5.98 4.79
CA ARG A 29 -12.37 6.86 5.29
C ARG A 29 -11.86 7.99 6.19
N LEU A 30 -10.90 7.69 7.08
CA LEU A 30 -10.30 8.69 7.98
C LEU A 30 -9.43 9.69 7.21
N LEU A 31 -8.68 9.23 6.22
CA LEU A 31 -7.83 10.07 5.38
C LEU A 31 -8.65 10.96 4.44
N GLN A 32 -9.71 10.43 3.83
CA GLN A 32 -10.67 11.20 3.03
C GLN A 32 -11.36 12.28 3.86
N ALA A 33 -11.79 11.93 5.09
CA ALA A 33 -12.34 12.91 6.02
C ALA A 33 -11.30 13.98 6.41
N ALA A 34 -10.03 13.62 6.57
CA ALA A 34 -8.96 14.58 6.81
C ALA A 34 -8.79 15.56 5.63
N ILE A 35 -8.82 15.07 4.38
CA ILE A 35 -8.76 15.93 3.18
C ILE A 35 -9.94 16.91 3.16
N ALA A 36 -11.16 16.41 3.34
CA ALA A 36 -12.36 17.24 3.32
C ALA A 36 -12.33 18.36 4.38
N LEU A 37 -11.68 18.11 5.53
CA LEU A 37 -11.46 19.12 6.56
C LEU A 37 -10.33 20.09 6.20
N LEU A 38 -9.24 19.62 5.57
CA LEU A 38 -8.19 20.50 5.04
C LEU A 38 -8.76 21.50 4.04
N ASP A 39 -9.64 21.05 3.14
CA ASP A 39 -10.25 21.90 2.12
C ASP A 39 -11.19 22.96 2.73
N ARG A 40 -11.67 22.73 3.96
CA ARG A 40 -12.47 23.69 4.75
C ARG A 40 -11.63 24.59 5.65
N GLY A 41 -10.32 24.36 5.73
CA GLY A 41 -9.40 25.09 6.61
C GLY A 41 -9.31 24.55 8.04
N ASP A 42 -9.94 23.41 8.34
CA ASP A 42 -9.94 22.79 9.68
C ASP A 42 -8.68 21.93 9.91
N VAL A 43 -7.50 22.56 9.79
CA VAL A 43 -6.21 21.85 9.68
C VAL A 43 -5.89 20.98 10.90
N SER A 44 -6.19 21.46 12.12
CA SER A 44 -5.91 20.69 13.33
C SER A 44 -6.77 19.43 13.46
N LEU A 45 -8.04 19.53 13.10
CA LEU A 45 -8.94 18.37 13.11
C LEU A 45 -8.56 17.39 12.00
N ALA A 46 -8.21 17.90 10.81
CA ALA A 46 -7.68 17.09 9.72
C ALA A 46 -6.43 16.31 10.13
N ARG A 47 -5.44 16.97 10.77
CA ARG A 47 -4.25 16.31 11.29
C ARG A 47 -4.59 15.17 12.25
N SER A 48 -5.53 15.40 13.16
CA SER A 48 -5.94 14.36 14.11
C SER A 48 -6.58 13.15 13.42
N LEU A 49 -7.42 13.37 12.41
CA LEU A 49 -7.97 12.27 11.59
C LEU A 49 -6.88 11.57 10.78
N ALA A 50 -5.92 12.31 10.22
CA ALA A 50 -4.81 11.75 9.49
C ALA A 50 -3.96 10.83 10.38
N ILE A 51 -3.64 11.25 11.62
CA ILE A 51 -2.95 10.39 12.60
C ILE A 51 -3.73 9.10 12.87
N LEU A 52 -5.06 9.17 13.00
CA LEU A 52 -5.88 7.96 13.18
C LEU A 52 -5.82 7.06 11.92
N GLY A 53 -5.89 7.63 10.72
CA GLY A 53 -5.74 6.87 9.47
C GLY A 53 -4.38 6.18 9.36
N VAL A 54 -3.31 6.85 9.78
CA VAL A 54 -1.95 6.27 9.88
C VAL A 54 -1.94 5.11 10.88
N GLU A 55 -2.59 5.24 12.04
CA GLU A 55 -2.64 4.15 13.03
C GLU A 55 -3.36 2.90 12.51
N GLU A 56 -4.46 3.06 11.76
CA GLU A 56 -5.18 1.94 11.15
C GLU A 56 -4.37 1.29 10.02
N SER A 57 -3.68 2.11 9.21
CA SER A 57 -2.75 1.64 8.17
C SER A 57 -1.61 0.81 8.78
N GLY A 58 -1.03 1.26 9.90
CA GLY A 58 0.02 0.53 10.60
C GLY A 58 -0.44 -0.84 11.10
N LYS A 59 -1.69 -0.97 11.55
CA LYS A 59 -2.25 -2.29 11.89
C LYS A 59 -2.40 -3.18 10.66
N ALA A 60 -2.85 -2.63 9.53
CA ALA A 60 -3.00 -3.37 8.28
C ALA A 60 -1.64 -3.90 7.78
N ILE A 61 -0.60 -3.07 7.80
CA ILE A 61 0.78 -3.48 7.47
C ILE A 61 1.24 -4.62 8.40
N ALA A 62 0.99 -4.50 9.70
CA ALA A 62 1.42 -5.53 10.65
C ALA A 62 0.75 -6.89 10.41
N LEU A 63 -0.55 -6.90 10.05
CA LEU A 63 -1.25 -8.13 9.66
C LEU A 63 -0.68 -8.71 8.36
N HIS A 64 -0.41 -7.87 7.37
CA HIS A 64 0.20 -8.28 6.11
C HIS A 64 1.56 -8.94 6.34
N GLU A 65 2.47 -8.29 7.06
CA GLU A 65 3.79 -8.85 7.37
C GLU A 65 3.67 -10.18 8.14
N ARG A 66 2.71 -10.28 9.07
CA ARG A 66 2.48 -11.54 9.79
C ARG A 66 1.97 -12.65 8.87
N ARG A 67 1.12 -12.36 7.88
CA ARG A 67 0.67 -13.32 6.88
C ARG A 67 1.82 -13.83 6.01
N VAL A 68 2.73 -12.93 5.60
CA VAL A 68 3.96 -13.31 4.88
C VAL A 68 4.81 -14.27 5.71
N GLN A 69 4.97 -14.00 7.01
CA GLN A 69 5.85 -14.79 7.88
C GLN A 69 5.25 -16.15 8.27
N ILE A 70 3.96 -16.17 8.61
CA ILE A 70 3.37 -17.34 9.29
C ILE A 70 3.30 -18.59 8.41
N VAL A 71 3.25 -18.44 7.09
CA VAL A 71 3.25 -19.60 6.18
C VAL A 71 4.55 -20.42 6.25
N HIS A 72 5.65 -19.79 6.72
CA HIS A 72 6.96 -20.42 6.93
C HIS A 72 7.25 -20.77 8.41
N SER A 73 6.41 -20.32 9.34
CA SER A 73 6.49 -20.60 10.78
C SER A 73 6.30 -22.08 11.10
N ALA A 74 6.45 -22.46 12.38
CA ALA A 74 6.08 -23.80 12.82
C ALA A 74 4.59 -24.06 12.57
N GLU A 75 4.23 -25.30 12.24
CA GLU A 75 2.83 -25.69 12.04
C GLU A 75 2.02 -25.45 13.33
N GLY A 76 0.87 -24.81 13.20
CA GLY A 76 -0.02 -24.50 14.32
C GLY A 76 0.43 -23.31 15.19
N GLU A 77 1.47 -22.57 14.77
CA GLU A 77 1.86 -21.33 15.43
C GLU A 77 0.68 -20.33 15.41
N PRO A 78 0.38 -19.65 16.53
CA PRO A 78 -0.73 -18.70 16.56
C PRO A 78 -0.46 -17.51 15.64
N PHE A 79 -1.51 -17.07 14.92
CA PHE A 79 -1.41 -15.88 14.09
C PHE A 79 -1.07 -14.64 14.92
N VAL A 80 -1.77 -14.43 16.03
CA VAL A 80 -1.55 -13.29 16.92
C VAL A 80 -0.39 -13.57 17.87
N ASP A 81 0.80 -13.17 17.44
CA ASP A 81 2.04 -13.23 18.21
C ASP A 81 2.18 -12.05 19.19
N GLN A 82 3.29 -12.00 19.92
CA GLN A 82 3.54 -10.93 20.88
C GLN A 82 3.74 -9.56 20.19
N ARG A 83 4.41 -9.55 19.02
CA ARG A 83 4.66 -8.33 18.24
C ARG A 83 3.34 -7.65 17.84
N LEU A 84 2.37 -8.42 17.34
CA LEU A 84 1.04 -7.90 16.99
C LEU A 84 0.28 -7.37 18.21
N ARG A 85 0.37 -8.03 19.37
CA ARG A 85 -0.28 -7.56 20.61
C ARG A 85 0.30 -6.22 21.07
N ASP A 86 1.63 -6.11 21.04
CA ASP A 86 2.33 -4.88 21.45
C ASP A 86 1.99 -3.74 20.49
N LEU A 87 2.01 -4.00 19.18
CA LEU A 87 1.63 -3.02 18.17
C LEU A 87 0.18 -2.57 18.33
N TRP A 88 -0.75 -3.47 18.69
CA TRP A 88 -2.15 -3.10 18.91
C TRP A 88 -2.33 -2.10 20.05
N GLY A 89 -1.56 -2.27 21.13
CA GLY A 89 -1.63 -1.44 22.33
C GLY A 89 -0.82 -0.14 22.26
N LEU A 90 0.18 -0.05 21.39
CA LEU A 90 1.14 1.06 21.37
C LEU A 90 1.05 1.88 20.09
N HIS A 91 0.42 3.05 20.18
CA HIS A 91 0.25 3.95 19.03
C HIS A 91 1.60 4.32 18.35
N LYS A 92 2.67 4.49 19.13
CA LYS A 92 4.02 4.81 18.60
C LYS A 92 4.52 3.75 17.63
N LEU A 93 4.29 2.46 17.94
CA LEU A 93 4.73 1.36 17.09
C LEU A 93 3.98 1.33 15.75
N LYS A 94 2.71 1.77 15.72
CA LYS A 94 1.91 1.84 14.49
C LYS A 94 2.47 2.90 13.54
N LEU A 95 2.77 4.10 14.07
CA LEU A 95 3.34 5.19 13.28
C LEU A 95 4.75 4.87 12.80
N GLU A 96 5.57 4.24 13.66
CA GLU A 96 6.90 3.77 13.29
C GLU A 96 6.84 2.73 12.18
N LEU A 97 5.94 1.76 12.27
CA LEU A 97 5.76 0.77 11.22
C LEU A 97 5.32 1.40 9.88
N VAL A 98 4.40 2.38 9.90
CA VAL A 98 4.01 3.10 8.68
C VAL A 98 5.18 3.87 8.08
N HIS A 99 5.93 4.60 8.91
CA HIS A 99 7.11 5.32 8.46
C HIS A 99 8.10 4.36 7.78
N ASP A 100 8.47 3.27 8.45
CA ASP A 100 9.45 2.32 7.94
C ASP A 100 8.98 1.57 6.69
N PHE A 101 7.66 1.34 6.56
CA PHE A 101 7.05 0.75 5.37
C PHE A 101 7.12 1.70 4.18
N LEU A 102 6.76 2.97 4.37
CA LEU A 102 6.79 3.99 3.32
C LEU A 102 8.21 4.45 2.97
N VAL A 103 9.18 4.29 3.86
CA VAL A 103 10.60 4.56 3.55
C VAL A 103 11.16 3.44 2.67
N ARG A 104 10.89 2.18 3.02
CA ARG A 104 11.44 1.03 2.30
C ARG A 104 10.70 0.73 0.99
N GLU A 105 9.39 0.98 0.97
CA GLU A 105 8.48 0.67 -0.14
C GLU A 105 8.75 -0.70 -0.75
N ASP A 106 8.67 -1.75 0.08
CA ASP A 106 8.96 -3.13 -0.34
C ASP A 106 8.07 -3.59 -1.53
N TYR A 107 6.95 -2.89 -1.76
CA TYR A 107 6.01 -3.08 -2.88
C TYR A 107 5.90 -1.82 -3.76
N TRP A 108 7.03 -1.20 -4.08
CA TRP A 108 7.14 -0.06 -4.98
C TRP A 108 6.68 -0.39 -6.41
N PHE A 109 5.99 0.56 -7.05
CA PHE A 109 5.39 0.40 -8.38
C PHE A 109 5.82 1.49 -9.39
N GLY A 110 6.77 2.36 -9.03
CA GLY A 110 7.31 3.36 -9.95
C GLY A 110 8.35 2.80 -10.92
N ALA A 111 8.69 3.61 -11.94
CA ALA A 111 9.60 3.21 -13.01
C ALA A 111 11.08 3.14 -12.59
N GLU A 112 11.47 3.95 -11.61
CA GLU A 112 12.82 3.95 -11.01
C GLU A 112 12.81 3.12 -9.73
N PRO A 113 13.95 2.63 -9.21
CA PRO A 113 13.99 2.01 -7.89
C PRO A 113 13.49 2.96 -6.79
N SER A 114 12.85 2.44 -5.73
CA SER A 114 12.52 3.26 -4.56
C SER A 114 13.79 3.87 -3.96
N ASP A 115 13.69 5.11 -3.49
CA ASP A 115 14.78 5.87 -2.87
C ASP A 115 14.45 6.12 -1.39
N PRO A 116 14.97 5.27 -0.48
CA PRO A 116 14.65 5.37 0.94
C PRO A 116 15.13 6.67 1.59
N GLU A 117 16.23 7.26 1.11
CA GLU A 117 16.75 8.52 1.66
C GLU A 117 15.80 9.66 1.34
N ARG A 118 15.39 9.75 0.06
CA ARG A 118 14.40 10.73 -0.38
C ARG A 118 13.04 10.53 0.29
N ASN A 119 12.60 9.29 0.45
CA ASN A 119 11.35 8.99 1.13
C ASN A 119 11.39 9.42 2.60
N ALA A 120 12.49 9.15 3.31
CA ALA A 120 12.64 9.55 4.70
C ALA A 120 12.61 11.08 4.89
N GLU A 121 13.20 11.85 3.97
CA GLU A 121 13.15 13.32 4.02
C GLU A 121 11.70 13.85 3.93
N VAL A 122 10.89 13.27 3.04
CA VAL A 122 9.49 13.68 2.85
C VAL A 122 8.60 13.23 4.02
N LEU A 123 8.94 12.12 4.67
CA LEU A 123 8.18 11.51 5.76
C LEU A 123 8.57 12.02 7.16
N GLY A 124 9.47 13.01 7.28
CA GLY A 124 9.87 13.61 8.56
C GLY A 124 8.69 14.11 9.41
N THR A 125 7.59 14.49 8.77
CA THR A 125 6.34 14.87 9.46
C THR A 125 5.73 13.71 10.27
N ILE A 126 5.83 12.48 9.77
CA ILE A 126 5.35 11.28 10.49
C ILE A 126 6.20 11.03 11.74
N GLU A 127 7.51 11.26 11.67
CA GLU A 127 8.41 11.16 12.83
C GLU A 127 8.07 12.20 13.92
N ASP A 128 7.73 13.42 13.53
CA ASP A 128 7.26 14.43 14.48
C ASP A 128 5.91 14.05 15.11
N TRP A 129 5.01 13.43 14.33
CA TRP A 129 3.74 12.93 14.85
C TRP A 129 3.95 11.78 15.81
N LYS A 130 4.87 10.85 15.52
CA LYS A 130 5.24 9.73 16.42
C LYS A 130 5.65 10.20 17.80
N ARG A 131 6.39 11.33 17.90
CA ARG A 131 6.82 11.93 19.17
C ARG A 131 5.67 12.58 19.94
N ASN A 132 4.73 13.23 19.25
CA ASN A 132 3.73 14.13 19.87
C ASN A 132 2.27 13.69 19.71
N GLN A 133 2.00 12.50 19.15
CA GLN A 133 0.67 12.06 18.69
C GLN A 133 -0.47 12.22 19.69
N ASN A 134 -0.26 11.93 20.98
CA ASN A 134 -1.33 12.02 21.98
C ASN A 134 -1.76 13.49 22.16
N GLN A 135 -0.78 14.38 22.25
CA GLN A 135 -1.01 15.81 22.35
C GLN A 135 -1.59 16.36 21.03
N LEU A 136 -1.08 15.92 19.88
CA LEU A 136 -1.59 16.35 18.56
C LEU A 136 -3.05 15.94 18.34
N LYS A 137 -3.38 14.67 18.65
CA LYS A 137 -4.76 14.17 18.59
C LYS A 137 -5.68 14.98 19.51
N GLN A 138 -5.28 15.15 20.78
CA GLN A 138 -6.06 15.91 21.75
C GLN A 138 -6.30 17.35 21.30
N ARG A 139 -5.26 18.00 20.79
CA ARG A 139 -5.33 19.36 20.26
C ARG A 139 -6.20 19.51 19.02
N GLY A 140 -6.52 18.45 18.29
CA GLY A 140 -7.50 18.54 17.19
C GLY A 140 -8.94 18.33 17.61
N PHE A 141 -9.20 17.71 18.77
CA PHE A 141 -10.56 17.33 19.19
C PHE A 141 -11.06 18.09 20.43
N TYR A 142 -10.16 18.58 21.28
CA TYR A 142 -10.50 19.13 22.60
C TYR A 142 -9.95 20.54 22.78
N VAL A 143 -10.68 21.34 23.53
CA VAL A 143 -10.17 22.57 24.14
C VAL A 143 -9.34 22.19 25.36
N ASP A 144 -8.12 22.67 25.44
CA ASP A 144 -7.20 22.47 26.56
C ASP A 144 -7.04 23.77 27.36
N VAL A 145 -6.27 23.75 28.45
CA VAL A 145 -5.99 24.94 29.28
C VAL A 145 -4.48 25.12 29.42
N SER A 146 -3.99 26.33 29.15
CA SER A 146 -2.57 26.65 29.28
C SER A 146 -2.12 26.57 30.75
N PRO A 147 -0.80 26.47 31.02
CA PRO A 147 -0.27 26.56 32.38
C PRO A 147 -0.66 27.85 33.12
N TYR A 148 -1.10 28.88 32.40
CA TYR A 148 -1.53 30.17 32.93
C TYR A 148 -3.06 30.30 33.05
N GLY A 149 -3.82 29.25 32.68
CA GLY A 149 -5.28 29.21 32.81
C GLY A 149 -6.05 29.62 31.55
N ASP A 150 -5.37 29.96 30.46
CA ASP A 150 -6.03 30.39 29.22
C ASP A 150 -6.56 29.19 28.42
N PRO A 151 -7.78 29.26 27.84
CA PRO A 151 -8.27 28.20 26.97
C PRO A 151 -7.41 28.11 25.71
N ILE A 152 -6.88 26.92 25.44
CA ILE A 152 -6.20 26.56 24.20
C ILE A 152 -7.23 25.84 23.33
N SER A 153 -7.82 26.57 22.39
CA SER A 153 -8.66 25.95 21.35
C SER A 153 -7.79 25.13 20.39
N PRO A 154 -8.36 24.16 19.65
CA PRO A 154 -7.67 23.47 18.59
C PRO A 154 -6.95 24.43 17.63
N GLN A 155 -5.63 24.57 17.76
CA GLN A 155 -4.87 25.66 17.14
C GLN A 155 -4.70 25.49 15.63
N GLU A 156 -4.67 26.61 14.91
CA GLU A 156 -4.38 26.74 13.46
C GLU A 156 -2.92 26.41 13.07
N ALA A 157 -2.01 26.23 14.02
CA ALA A 157 -0.56 26.05 13.79
C ALA A 157 -0.16 24.66 13.24
N ALA A 158 -1.08 23.97 12.56
CA ALA A 158 -0.75 22.79 11.80
C ALA A 158 -0.41 23.21 10.36
N ASP A 159 0.72 22.72 9.83
CA ASP A 159 1.07 22.94 8.43
C ASP A 159 0.13 22.11 7.55
N ALA A 160 -0.81 22.78 6.88
CA ALA A 160 -1.78 22.15 5.99
C ALA A 160 -1.10 21.42 4.81
N GLY A 161 0.03 21.94 4.31
CA GLY A 161 0.82 21.30 3.27
C GLY A 161 1.43 19.99 3.77
N ALA A 162 2.01 20.00 4.97
CA ALA A 162 2.56 18.79 5.59
C ALA A 162 1.49 17.73 5.85
N VAL A 163 0.30 18.12 6.35
CA VAL A 163 -0.80 17.16 6.55
C VAL A 163 -1.26 16.59 5.21
N ARG A 164 -1.41 17.41 4.17
CA ARG A 164 -1.81 16.96 2.82
C ARG A 164 -0.78 15.98 2.24
N ALA A 165 0.51 16.28 2.39
CA ALA A 165 1.59 15.40 1.94
C ALA A 165 1.53 14.03 2.64
N VAL A 166 1.42 14.01 3.98
CA VAL A 166 1.30 12.74 4.73
C VAL A 166 0.06 11.96 4.30
N VAL A 167 -1.09 12.61 4.15
CA VAL A 167 -2.30 11.93 3.68
C VAL A 167 -2.08 11.32 2.30
N GLY A 168 -1.43 12.04 1.37
CA GLY A 168 -1.09 11.53 0.03
C GLY A 168 -0.27 10.24 0.09
N HIS A 169 0.81 10.22 0.87
CA HIS A 169 1.66 9.03 1.02
C HIS A 169 0.94 7.86 1.69
N VAL A 170 0.23 8.12 2.80
CA VAL A 170 -0.45 7.05 3.55
C VAL A 170 -1.58 6.42 2.73
N HIS A 171 -2.22 7.19 1.84
CA HIS A 171 -3.24 6.65 0.94
C HIS A 171 -2.72 5.54 0.02
N GLN A 172 -1.43 5.56 -0.33
CA GLN A 172 -0.83 4.56 -1.21
C GLN A 172 -0.65 3.20 -0.52
N ILE A 173 -0.63 3.16 0.81
CA ILE A 173 -0.39 1.92 1.59
C ILE A 173 -1.39 0.84 1.23
N GLY A 174 -2.68 1.20 1.08
CA GLY A 174 -3.71 0.26 0.70
C GLY A 174 -3.32 -0.53 -0.56
N TRP A 175 -3.01 0.19 -1.64
CA TRP A 175 -2.57 -0.43 -2.89
C TRP A 175 -1.29 -1.21 -2.67
N GLN A 176 -0.26 -0.61 -2.07
CA GLN A 176 1.04 -1.25 -1.89
C GLN A 176 0.91 -2.60 -1.18
N LEU A 177 0.05 -2.69 -0.16
CA LEU A 177 -0.25 -3.96 0.50
C LEU A 177 -0.91 -4.94 -0.48
N ARG A 178 -1.93 -4.53 -1.24
CA ARG A 178 -2.61 -5.40 -2.22
C ARG A 178 -1.68 -5.92 -3.33
N LEU A 179 -0.80 -5.06 -3.84
CA LEU A 179 0.26 -5.46 -4.76
C LEU A 179 1.20 -6.47 -4.09
N GLY A 180 1.56 -6.22 -2.83
CA GLY A 180 2.32 -7.16 -2.01
C GLY A 180 1.63 -8.52 -1.85
N GLU A 181 0.32 -8.56 -1.60
CA GLU A 181 -0.44 -9.81 -1.53
C GLU A 181 -0.34 -10.59 -2.84
N HIS A 182 -0.37 -9.90 -3.99
CA HIS A 182 -0.22 -10.52 -5.29
C HIS A 182 1.20 -11.06 -5.51
N ILE A 183 2.22 -10.26 -5.23
CA ILE A 183 3.63 -10.65 -5.38
C ILE A 183 3.96 -11.83 -4.49
N GLU A 184 3.58 -11.77 -3.21
CA GLU A 184 3.86 -12.82 -2.24
C GLU A 184 3.01 -14.06 -2.49
N GLY A 185 1.75 -13.93 -2.89
CA GLY A 185 0.91 -15.05 -3.28
C GLY A 185 1.46 -15.78 -4.51
N LYS A 186 2.00 -15.05 -5.48
CA LYS A 186 2.68 -15.64 -6.63
C LYS A 186 3.94 -16.37 -6.20
N ARG A 187 4.80 -15.75 -5.38
CA ARG A 187 6.01 -16.39 -4.84
C ARG A 187 5.68 -17.65 -4.05
N GLN A 188 4.65 -17.62 -3.21
CA GLN A 188 4.18 -18.75 -2.42
C GLN A 188 3.73 -19.91 -3.31
N ARG A 189 2.93 -19.64 -4.34
CA ARG A 189 2.50 -20.65 -5.31
C ARG A 189 3.68 -21.21 -6.09
N ASP A 190 4.54 -20.35 -6.63
CA ASP A 190 5.70 -20.75 -7.42
C ASP A 190 6.69 -21.60 -6.55
N GLN A 191 6.78 -21.36 -5.24
CA GLN A 191 7.55 -22.18 -4.30
C GLN A 191 6.92 -23.55 -4.00
N GLN A 192 5.60 -23.68 -4.10
CA GLN A 192 4.88 -24.94 -3.85
C GLN A 192 4.90 -25.88 -5.07
N GLU A 193 5.17 -25.35 -6.26
CA GLU A 193 5.23 -26.14 -7.49
C GLU A 193 6.54 -26.92 -7.59
N ASP A 194 6.44 -28.20 -7.93
CA ASP A 194 7.59 -29.02 -8.30
C ASP A 194 8.18 -28.49 -9.62
N VAL A 195 9.47 -28.19 -9.62
CA VAL A 195 10.24 -27.92 -10.84
C VAL A 195 10.84 -29.24 -11.30
N TYR A 196 10.27 -29.81 -12.37
CA TYR A 196 10.81 -31.03 -12.96
C TYR A 196 12.17 -30.78 -13.63
N PRO A 197 13.05 -31.79 -13.68
CA PRO A 197 14.25 -31.74 -14.48
C PRO A 197 13.97 -31.29 -15.92
N ALA A 198 14.70 -30.28 -16.39
CA ALA A 198 14.63 -29.83 -17.77
C ALA A 198 15.18 -30.89 -18.72
N SER A 199 14.64 -30.94 -19.93
CA SER A 199 15.15 -31.79 -21.00
C SER A 199 16.53 -31.32 -21.49
N GLU A 200 17.28 -32.23 -22.13
CA GLU A 200 18.60 -31.89 -22.70
C GLU A 200 18.52 -30.74 -23.73
N ASP A 201 17.43 -30.67 -24.49
CA ASP A 201 17.20 -29.61 -25.47
C ASP A 201 16.98 -28.24 -24.80
N GLU A 202 16.26 -28.19 -23.67
CA GLU A 202 16.04 -26.97 -22.88
C GLU A 202 17.33 -26.50 -22.19
N ILE A 203 18.12 -27.44 -21.67
CA ILE A 203 19.43 -27.15 -21.07
C ILE A 203 20.38 -26.54 -22.11
N GLU A 204 20.44 -27.13 -23.31
CA GLU A 204 21.27 -26.62 -24.41
C GLU A 204 20.76 -25.25 -24.91
N GLN A 205 19.44 -25.04 -24.94
CA GLN A 205 18.86 -23.73 -25.26
C GLN A 205 19.27 -22.66 -24.22
N THR A 206 19.22 -22.97 -22.92
CA THR A 206 19.66 -22.04 -21.86
C THR A 206 21.14 -21.71 -21.97
N ARG A 207 22.01 -22.68 -22.23
CA ARG A 207 23.45 -22.44 -22.47
C ARG A 207 23.69 -21.48 -23.63
N ARG A 208 22.91 -21.61 -24.71
CA ARG A 208 22.99 -20.69 -25.86
C ARG A 208 22.50 -19.28 -25.54
N LEU A 209 21.42 -19.16 -24.77
CA LEU A 209 20.85 -17.86 -24.35
C LEU A 209 21.77 -17.13 -23.38
N MET A 210 22.48 -17.85 -22.52
CA MET A 210 23.37 -17.29 -21.50
C MET A 210 24.86 -17.30 -21.90
N ARG A 211 25.19 -17.40 -23.19
CA ARG A 211 26.58 -17.55 -23.64
C ARG A 211 27.52 -16.42 -23.17
N ASP A 212 26.96 -15.23 -22.96
CA ASP A 212 27.69 -14.01 -22.59
C ASP A 212 27.71 -13.81 -21.05
N VAL A 213 27.13 -14.74 -20.28
CA VAL A 213 27.15 -14.78 -18.81
C VAL A 213 28.34 -15.61 -18.33
N ASP A 214 28.82 -15.34 -17.11
CA ASP A 214 29.92 -16.11 -16.50
C ASP A 214 29.64 -17.64 -16.54
N PRO A 215 30.55 -18.46 -17.09
CA PRO A 215 30.35 -19.90 -17.23
C PRO A 215 30.05 -20.63 -15.92
N SER A 216 30.55 -20.14 -14.78
CA SER A 216 30.28 -20.72 -13.46
C SER A 216 28.84 -20.50 -13.00
N ILE A 217 28.24 -19.35 -13.35
CA ILE A 217 26.83 -19.05 -13.09
C ILE A 217 25.95 -19.90 -14.02
N VAL A 218 26.33 -19.99 -15.30
CA VAL A 218 25.61 -20.80 -16.29
C VAL A 218 25.57 -22.26 -15.86
N GLU A 219 26.68 -22.84 -15.39
CA GLU A 219 26.67 -24.24 -14.95
C GLU A 219 25.94 -24.45 -13.62
N GLN A 220 25.90 -23.48 -12.70
CA GLN A 220 25.01 -23.58 -11.53
C GLN A 220 23.53 -23.60 -11.95
N VAL A 221 23.14 -22.76 -12.91
CA VAL A 221 21.77 -22.73 -13.44
C VAL A 221 21.45 -24.06 -14.14
N VAL A 222 22.36 -24.57 -14.98
CA VAL A 222 22.17 -25.84 -15.70
C VAL A 222 22.12 -27.03 -14.75
N GLU A 223 22.99 -27.06 -13.73
CA GLU A 223 22.96 -28.09 -12.70
C GLU A 223 21.60 -28.08 -11.98
N SER A 224 21.12 -26.90 -11.58
CA SER A 224 19.80 -26.73 -10.97
C SER A 224 18.66 -27.20 -11.89
N MET A 225 18.73 -26.87 -13.19
CA MET A 225 17.76 -27.32 -14.20
C MET A 225 17.77 -28.84 -14.38
N SER A 226 18.94 -29.48 -14.30
CA SER A 226 19.09 -30.92 -14.53
C SER A 226 18.57 -31.79 -13.38
N VAL A 227 18.60 -31.27 -12.15
CA VAL A 227 18.12 -31.97 -10.95
C VAL A 227 16.63 -31.71 -10.70
N GLY A 228 16.16 -30.52 -11.10
CA GLY A 228 14.86 -30.03 -10.67
C GLY A 228 14.84 -29.71 -9.16
N ALA A 229 13.71 -29.26 -8.67
CA ALA A 229 13.49 -28.96 -7.26
C ALA A 229 12.09 -29.39 -6.85
N LYS A 230 11.96 -30.00 -5.67
CA LYS A 230 10.63 -30.21 -5.09
C LYS A 230 10.08 -28.91 -4.54
N GLY A 231 8.78 -28.73 -4.69
CA GLY A 231 8.03 -27.68 -4.04
C GLY A 231 8.18 -27.75 -2.52
N VAL A 232 8.02 -26.60 -1.88
CA VAL A 232 8.09 -26.45 -0.43
C VAL A 232 6.68 -26.33 0.13
N ASP A 233 6.35 -27.19 1.10
CA ASP A 233 5.07 -27.10 1.80
C ASP A 233 5.01 -25.87 2.71
N LEU A 234 3.92 -25.10 2.55
CA LEU A 234 3.57 -23.99 3.43
C LEU A 234 2.84 -24.53 4.67
N ARG A 235 3.53 -24.55 5.82
CA ARG A 235 3.05 -25.20 7.07
C ARG A 235 1.76 -24.62 7.62
N ASN A 236 1.49 -23.35 7.33
CA ASN A 236 0.26 -22.66 7.73
C ASN A 236 -0.47 -22.10 6.50
N ALA A 237 -0.62 -22.93 5.45
CA ALA A 237 -1.17 -22.55 4.15
C ALA A 237 -2.54 -21.85 4.19
N SER A 238 -3.35 -22.05 5.24
CA SER A 238 -4.63 -21.35 5.38
C SER A 238 -4.48 -19.82 5.46
N TYR A 239 -3.33 -19.30 5.88
CA TYR A 239 -3.04 -17.86 5.93
C TYR A 239 -2.34 -17.32 4.67
N ALA A 240 -1.99 -18.20 3.72
CA ALA A 240 -1.34 -17.82 2.47
C ALA A 240 -2.20 -16.85 1.66
N PHE A 241 -1.56 -16.08 0.77
CA PHE A 241 -2.29 -15.18 -0.10
C PHE A 241 -2.95 -15.96 -1.23
N VAL A 242 -4.28 -15.85 -1.32
CA VAL A 242 -5.05 -16.45 -2.41
C VAL A 242 -5.14 -15.44 -3.54
N LEU A 243 -4.54 -15.77 -4.67
CA LEU A 243 -4.63 -14.94 -5.86
C LEU A 243 -6.03 -15.06 -6.48
N PRO A 244 -6.67 -13.95 -6.87
CA PRO A 244 -7.94 -14.00 -7.58
C PRO A 244 -7.74 -14.66 -8.95
N ALA A 245 -8.73 -15.45 -9.38
CA ALA A 245 -8.71 -16.03 -10.72
C ALA A 245 -8.92 -14.97 -11.80
N ASN A 246 -9.66 -13.90 -11.48
CA ASN A 246 -9.93 -12.78 -12.35
C ASN A 246 -9.36 -11.48 -11.74
N PRO A 247 -8.51 -10.71 -12.46
CA PRO A 247 -7.92 -9.48 -11.95
C PRO A 247 -8.96 -8.41 -11.56
N PHE A 248 -10.18 -8.48 -12.09
CA PHE A 248 -11.26 -7.54 -11.77
C PHE A 248 -12.07 -7.89 -10.51
N ASP A 249 -11.86 -9.06 -9.90
CA ASP A 249 -12.61 -9.48 -8.70
C ASP A 249 -12.36 -8.56 -7.48
N ASN A 250 -11.33 -7.72 -7.57
CA ASN A 250 -10.86 -6.83 -6.52
C ASN A 250 -11.26 -5.36 -6.73
N VAL A 251 -11.90 -5.00 -7.84
CA VAL A 251 -12.38 -3.62 -8.07
C VAL A 251 -13.35 -3.20 -6.96
N GLY A 252 -13.13 -2.02 -6.38
CA GLY A 252 -13.94 -1.49 -5.28
C GLY A 252 -13.75 -2.19 -3.93
N ARG A 253 -12.76 -3.08 -3.80
CA ARG A 253 -12.40 -3.68 -2.49
C ARG A 253 -11.50 -2.73 -1.69
N PRO A 254 -11.55 -2.81 -0.34
CA PRO A 254 -10.67 -2.03 0.52
C PRO A 254 -9.19 -2.18 0.15
N GLY A 255 -8.44 -1.08 0.13
CA GLY A 255 -7.04 -1.07 -0.27
C GLY A 255 -6.78 -1.04 -1.77
N TYR A 256 -7.82 -0.97 -2.62
CA TYR A 256 -7.66 -0.76 -4.06
C TYR A 256 -8.06 0.67 -4.49
N GLU A 257 -8.39 1.55 -3.55
CA GLU A 257 -8.95 2.88 -3.83
C GLU A 257 -7.96 3.80 -4.55
N ALA A 258 -6.66 3.65 -4.28
CA ALA A 258 -5.64 4.37 -5.04
C ALA A 258 -5.60 3.90 -6.51
N GLN A 259 -5.86 2.62 -6.78
CA GLN A 259 -5.99 2.09 -8.14
C GLN A 259 -7.21 2.62 -8.82
N ASP A 260 -8.34 2.59 -8.14
CA ASP A 260 -9.57 3.09 -8.69
C ASP A 260 -9.45 4.59 -9.02
N ARG A 261 -8.79 5.40 -8.18
CA ARG A 261 -8.58 6.84 -8.45
C ARG A 261 -7.65 7.12 -9.63
N GLU A 262 -6.52 6.42 -9.75
CA GLU A 262 -5.61 6.61 -10.89
C GLU A 262 -6.26 6.14 -12.20
N LEU A 263 -7.01 5.03 -12.16
CA LEU A 263 -7.80 4.57 -13.31
C LEU A 263 -8.92 5.56 -13.66
N TRP A 264 -9.58 6.16 -12.67
CA TRP A 264 -10.58 7.21 -12.89
C TRP A 264 -9.96 8.49 -13.47
N ALA A 265 -8.80 8.92 -12.98
CA ALA A 265 -8.08 10.07 -13.52
C ALA A 265 -7.66 9.83 -14.98
N LEU A 266 -7.11 8.65 -15.28
CA LEU A 266 -6.79 8.25 -16.65
C LEU A 266 -8.03 8.17 -17.55
N ALA A 267 -9.16 7.68 -17.03
CA ALA A 267 -10.41 7.65 -17.79
C ALA A 267 -10.91 9.06 -18.12
N GLN A 268 -10.81 10.00 -17.19
CA GLN A 268 -11.13 11.42 -17.41
C GLN A 268 -10.19 12.06 -18.44
N ASP A 269 -8.88 11.81 -18.35
CA ASP A 269 -7.91 12.30 -19.34
C ASP A 269 -8.20 11.75 -20.75
N ILE A 270 -8.66 10.50 -20.86
CA ILE A 270 -9.07 9.89 -22.14
C ILE A 270 -10.37 10.53 -22.67
N GLU A 271 -11.37 10.76 -21.81
CA GLU A 271 -12.62 11.43 -22.20
C GLU A 271 -12.36 12.89 -22.63
N GLU A 272 -11.56 13.64 -21.87
CA GLU A 272 -11.19 15.02 -22.18
C GLU A 272 -10.33 15.13 -23.46
N SER A 273 -9.48 14.15 -23.74
CA SER A 273 -8.72 14.10 -25.00
C SER A 273 -9.57 13.68 -26.20
N SER A 274 -10.58 12.81 -26.02
CA SER A 274 -11.52 12.49 -27.10
C SER A 274 -12.46 13.65 -27.45
N ASP A 275 -12.90 14.43 -26.47
CA ASP A 275 -13.74 15.61 -26.71
C ASP A 275 -12.96 16.76 -27.37
N ALA A 276 -11.64 16.85 -27.13
CA ALA A 276 -10.77 17.83 -27.78
C ALA A 276 -10.47 17.50 -29.25
N ASP A 277 -10.40 16.21 -29.60
CA ASP A 277 -10.22 15.76 -30.99
C ASP A 277 -11.51 15.92 -31.81
N ASP A 278 -12.69 15.63 -31.22
CA ASP A 278 -13.99 15.86 -31.88
C ASP A 278 -14.28 17.36 -32.11
N ALA A 279 -13.88 18.24 -31.19
CA ALA A 279 -14.00 19.69 -31.35
C ALA A 279 -13.08 20.26 -32.46
N ASN A 280 -11.91 19.64 -32.68
CA ASN A 280 -10.99 20.01 -33.75
C ASN A 280 -11.45 19.52 -35.13
N ASP A 281 -12.12 18.36 -35.19
CA ASP A 281 -12.71 17.84 -36.44
C ASP A 281 -13.94 18.64 -36.88
N GLU A 282 -14.78 19.13 -35.96
CA GLU A 282 -15.89 20.04 -36.30
C GLU A 282 -15.40 21.43 -36.76
N ALA A 283 -14.33 21.96 -36.16
CA ALA A 283 -13.72 23.22 -36.60
C ALA A 283 -13.08 23.11 -38.01
N SER A 284 -12.46 21.97 -38.32
CA SER A 284 -11.84 21.68 -39.62
C SER A 284 -12.86 21.46 -40.74
N GLN A 285 -14.07 21.00 -40.42
CA GLN A 285 -15.17 20.88 -41.38
C GLN A 285 -15.85 22.23 -41.69
N HIS A 286 -15.83 23.19 -40.76
CA HIS A 286 -16.41 24.52 -40.98
C HIS A 286 -15.52 25.47 -41.79
N GLU A 287 -14.19 25.29 -41.83
CA GLU A 287 -13.29 26.10 -42.68
C GLU A 287 -13.32 25.68 -44.17
N ASN A 288 -13.77 24.47 -44.50
CA ASN A 288 -13.80 23.98 -45.90
C ASN A 288 -15.03 24.40 -46.71
N LEU A 289 -15.98 25.17 -46.13
CA LEU A 289 -17.20 25.62 -46.82
C LEU A 289 -17.21 27.12 -47.19
N SER A 290 -16.10 27.85 -47.00
CA SER A 290 -15.97 29.24 -47.45
C SER A 290 -14.80 29.44 -48.42
N SER A 291 -14.97 28.95 -49.65
CA SER A 291 -14.24 29.48 -50.81
C SER A 291 -15.23 29.82 -51.92
N PRO A 292 -15.49 31.11 -52.19
CA PRO A 292 -16.34 31.52 -53.30
C PRO A 292 -15.54 31.47 -54.60
N GLU A 293 -16.03 30.68 -55.56
CA GLU A 293 -15.60 30.74 -56.94
C GLU A 293 -15.75 32.17 -57.48
N THR A 294 -14.62 32.73 -57.93
CA THR A 294 -14.61 33.89 -58.84
C THR A 294 -13.76 33.54 -60.05
N LYS A 295 -14.43 33.20 -61.15
CA LYS A 295 -14.19 33.71 -62.50
C LYS A 295 -15.26 33.26 -63.47
#